data_AF-A0A2G6KJX1-F1
#
_entry.id   AF-A0A2G6KJX1-F1
#
_cell.length_a   1.000
_cell.length_b   1.000
_cell.length_c   1.000
_cell.angle_alpha   90.00
_cell.angle_beta   90.00
_cell.angle_gamma   90.00
#
_symmetry.space_group_name_H-M   'P 1'
#
loop_
_entity.id
_entity.type
_entity.pdbx_description
1 polymer ?
#
loop_
_entity_poly.entity_id
_entity_poly.type
_entity_poly.pdbx_seq_one_letter_code
_entity_poly.pdbx_strand_id
1 'polypeptide(L)' 'MTGRDGTIHYLYRESRREFDKLGNLTGEFGILHEITARKHLEKELRKLATTDSLTGAANFDWCSQLPALLWNSRSG' A
#
# COMPACT_ATOMS: atom_id res chain seq x y z
N MET A 1 -2.36 -11.16 -10.60
CA MET A 1 -2.94 -11.87 -11.76
C MET A 1 -2.98 -10.89 -12.92
N THR A 2 -2.75 -11.32 -14.16
CA THR A 2 -2.84 -10.44 -15.33
C THR A 2 -4.12 -10.75 -16.10
N GLY A 3 -4.94 -9.75 -16.35
CA GLY A 3 -6.13 -9.85 -17.20
C GLY A 3 -5.76 -10.11 -18.65
N ARG A 4 -6.73 -10.54 -19.47
CA ARG A 4 -6.53 -10.75 -20.92
C ARG A 4 -6.14 -9.48 -21.66
N ASP A 5 -6.47 -8.33 -21.09
CA ASP A 5 -6.15 -6.98 -21.53
C ASP A 5 -4.76 -6.49 -21.06
N GLY A 6 -4.03 -7.30 -20.28
CA GLY A 6 -2.75 -6.92 -19.70
C GLY A 6 -2.84 -6.19 -18.35
N THR A 7 -4.05 -5.94 -17.84
CA THR A 7 -4.23 -5.24 -16.56
C THR A 7 -3.76 -6.11 -15.39
N ILE A 8 -3.00 -5.52 -14.47
CA ILE A 8 -2.57 -6.21 -13.25
C ILE A 8 -3.68 -6.12 -12.22
N HIS A 9 -4.25 -7.27 -11.86
CA HIS A 9 -5.19 -7.40 -10.77
C HIS A 9 -4.49 -7.90 -9.50
N TYR A 10 -4.72 -7.19 -8.41
CA TYR A 10 -4.28 -7.59 -7.09
C TYR A 10 -5.40 -8.34 -6.39
N LEU A 11 -5.12 -9.59 -6.02
CA LEU A 11 -6.06 -10.44 -5.31
C LEU A 11 -5.52 -10.72 -3.91
N TYR A 12 -6.40 -10.62 -2.92
CA TYR A 12 -6.18 -11.13 -1.59
C TYR A 12 -7.04 -12.38 -1.41
N ARG A 13 -6.40 -13.49 -1.06
CA ARG A 13 -7.08 -14.76 -0.80
C ARG A 13 -6.84 -15.15 0.65
N GLU A 14 -7.92 -15.48 1.34
CA GLU A 14 -7.88 -16.21 2.60
C GLU A 14 -8.63 -17.52 2.39
N SER A 15 -8.09 -18.63 2.89
CA SER A 15 -8.76 -19.93 2.79
C SER A 15 -8.50 -20.79 4.01
N ARG A 16 -9.54 -21.50 4.43
CA ARG A 16 -9.51 -22.48 5.51
C ARG A 16 -9.94 -23.84 4.97
N ARG A 17 -9.20 -24.86 5.35
CA ARG A 17 -9.55 -26.26 5.09
C ARG A 17 -10.26 -26.82 6.30
N GLU A 18 -11.30 -27.60 6.04
CA GLU A 18 -12.02 -28.36 7.07
C GLU A 18 -11.62 -29.82 6.99
N PHE A 19 -11.35 -30.39 8.16
CA PHE A 19 -10.97 -31.79 8.31
C PHE A 19 -11.96 -32.48 9.25
N ASP A 20 -12.25 -33.75 8.99
CA ASP A 20 -13.02 -34.59 9.89
C ASP A 20 -12.19 -35.00 11.13
N LYS A 21 -12.80 -35.74 12.05
CA LYS A 21 -12.14 -36.22 13.28
C LYS A 21 -11.02 -37.24 13.01
N LEU A 22 -11.00 -37.85 11.82
CA LEU A 22 -9.98 -38.80 11.38
C LEU A 22 -8.84 -38.09 10.62
N GLY A 23 -8.94 -36.77 10.44
CA GLY A 23 -7.96 -35.97 9.71
C GLY A 23 -8.15 -35.98 8.19
N ASN A 24 -9.25 -36.52 7.69
CA ASN A 24 -9.55 -36.47 6.25
C ASN A 24 -10.05 -35.09 5.86
N LEU A 25 -9.62 -34.60 4.70
CA LEU A 25 -10.08 -33.33 4.15
C LEU A 25 -11.56 -33.44 3.75
N THR A 26 -12.41 -32.68 4.42
CA THR A 26 -13.85 -32.64 4.17
C THR A 26 -14.23 -31.49 3.23
N GLY A 27 -13.42 -30.42 3.20
CA GLY A 27 -13.65 -29.29 2.31
C GLY A 27 -12.66 -28.15 2.46
N GLU A 28 -12.79 -27.13 1.61
CA GLU A 28 -12.05 -25.88 1.69
C GLU A 28 -13.01 -24.71 1.44
N PHE A 29 -12.96 -23.71 2.32
CA PHE A 29 -13.66 -22.45 2.17
C PHE A 29 -12.64 -21.35 1.93
N GLY A 30 -12.82 -20.60 0.85
CA GLY A 30 -11.95 -19.48 0.52
C GLY A 30 -12.75 -18.22 0.22
N ILE A 31 -12.22 -17.08 0.62
CA ILE A 31 -12.71 -15.77 0.21
C ILE A 31 -11.63 -15.14 -0.67
N LEU A 32 -12.07 -14.63 -1.83
CA LEU A 32 -11.23 -13.90 -2.75
C LEU A 32 -11.70 -12.45 -2.82
N HIS A 33 -10.86 -11.54 -2.36
CA HIS A 33 -11.09 -10.11 -2.46
C HIS A 33 -10.24 -9.53 -3.58
N GLU A 34 -10.89 -8.86 -4.53
CA GLU A 34 -10.17 -8.02 -5.46
C GLU A 34 -9.78 -6.70 -4.78
N ILE A 35 -8.47 -6.43 -4.74
CA ILE A 35 -7.90 -5.26 -4.05
C ILE A 35 -7.13 -4.35 -5.01
N THR A 36 -7.35 -4.51 -6.32
CA THR A 36 -6.70 -3.75 -7.38
C THR A 36 -6.86 -2.24 -7.17
N ALA A 37 -8.10 -1.77 -7.04
CA ALA A 37 -8.40 -0.35 -6.83
C ALA A 37 -7.72 0.24 -5.58
N ARG A 38 -7.77 -0.50 -4.46
CA ARG A 38 -7.13 -0.08 -3.20
C ARG A 38 -5.61 0.08 -3.36
N LYS A 39 -4.96 -0.84 -4.08
CA LYS A 39 -3.51 -0.78 -4.31
C LYS A 39 -3.10 0.37 -5.24
N HIS A 40 -3.93 0.70 -6.23
CA HIS A 40 -3.71 1.89 -7.05
C HIS A 40 -3.81 3.16 -6.22
N LEU A 41 -4.86 3.30 -5.39
CA LEU A 41 -5.00 4.45 -4.49
C LEU A 41 -3.83 4.58 -3.50
N GLU A 42 -3.39 3.48 -2.88
CA GLU A 42 -2.22 3.46 -2.00
C GLU A 42 -0.94 3.93 -2.73
N LYS A 43 -0.77 3.52 -3.99
CA LYS A 43 0.37 3.92 -4.82
C LYS A 43 0.32 5.39 -5.19
N GLU A 44 -0.84 5.91 -5.59
CA GLU A 44 -1.01 7.32 -5.91
C GLU A 44 -0.82 8.20 -4.67
N LEU A 45 -1.36 7.81 -3.51
CA LEU A 45 -1.13 8.51 -2.24
C LEU A 45 0.36 8.52 -1.86
N ARG A 46 1.07 7.40 -2.04
CA ARG A 46 2.53 7.35 -1.80
C ARG A 46 3.27 8.31 -2.71
N LYS A 47 2.97 8.31 -4.01
CA LYS A 47 3.60 9.25 -4.95
C LYS A 47 3.39 10.69 -4.52
N LEU A 48 2.16 11.07 -4.18
CA LEU A 48 1.85 12.44 -3.73
C LEU A 48 2.57 12.82 -2.43
N ALA A 49 2.74 11.88 -1.49
CA ALA A 49 3.47 12.14 -0.25
C ALA A 49 4.98 12.28 -0.47
N THR A 50 5.54 11.49 -1.40
CA THR A 50 6.99 11.44 -1.68
C THR A 50 7.41 12.33 -2.83
N THR A 51 6.51 13.07 -3.48
CA THR A 51 6.83 13.89 -4.65
C THR A 51 6.12 15.22 -4.53
N ASP A 52 6.88 16.31 -4.51
CA ASP A 52 6.32 17.66 -4.51
C ASP A 52 5.51 17.88 -5.78
N SER A 53 4.20 18.13 -5.62
CA SER A 53 3.24 18.22 -6.74
C SER A 53 3.52 19.38 -7.71
N LEU A 54 4.34 20.36 -7.32
CA LEU A 54 4.71 21.52 -8.13
C LEU A 54 5.97 21.29 -8.97
N THR A 55 6.85 20.36 -8.58
CA THR A 55 8.17 20.20 -9.21
C THR A 55 8.51 18.77 -9.65
N GLY A 56 7.76 17.76 -9.21
CA GLY A 56 8.06 16.36 -9.51
C GLY A 56 9.33 15.84 -8.81
N ALA A 57 9.99 16.67 -7.99
CA ALA A 57 11.12 16.29 -7.17
C ALA A 57 10.63 15.42 -6.01
N ALA A 58 11.43 14.43 -5.63
CA ALA A 58 11.16 13.68 -4.43
C ALA A 58 11.14 14.64 -3.23
N ASN A 59 10.10 14.53 -2.41
CA ASN A 59 9.92 15.24 -1.15
C ASN A 59 10.91 14.67 -0.12
N PHE A 60 12.21 14.76 -0.44
CA PHE A 60 13.28 14.39 0.47
C PHE A 60 13.34 15.45 1.56
N ASP A 61 12.56 15.22 2.63
CA ASP A 61 12.88 15.48 4.04
C ASP A 61 13.39 16.86 4.47
N TRP A 62 13.49 17.84 3.57
CA TRP A 62 13.95 19.19 3.91
C TRP A 62 12.90 19.91 4.77
N CYS A 63 11.62 19.61 4.57
CA CYS A 63 10.51 20.28 5.23
C CYS A 63 10.18 19.72 6.64
N SER A 64 10.54 18.46 6.93
CA SER A 64 10.35 17.83 8.25
C SER A 64 11.44 18.21 9.26
N GLN A 65 12.62 18.64 8.81
CA GLN A 65 13.77 19.00 9.67
C GLN A 65 13.93 20.51 9.94
N LEU A 66 13.10 21.37 9.34
CA LEU A 66 13.23 22.83 9.39
C LEU A 66 12.62 23.60 10.59
N PRO A 67 12.11 23.02 11.70
CA PRO A 67 11.80 23.83 12.87
C PRO A 67 13.04 24.18 13.72
N ALA A 68 14.13 23.41 13.64
CA ALA A 68 15.25 23.56 14.58
C ALA A 68 16.28 24.64 14.19
N LEU A 69 16.51 24.87 12.88
CA LEU A 69 17.54 25.81 12.41
C LEU A 69 17.04 27.26 12.25
N LEU A 70 15.73 27.49 12.17
CA LEU A 70 15.14 28.84 12.01
C LEU A 70 14.79 29.52 13.35
N TRP A 71 14.73 28.78 14.47
CA TRP A 71 14.44 29.35 15.79
C TRP A 71 15.66 30.05 16.42
N ASN A 72 16.88 29.56 16.17
CA ASN A 72 18.10 30.06 16.82
C ASN A 72 18.70 31.36 16.23
N SER A 73 18.13 31.93 15.15
CA SER A 73 18.65 33.17 14.55
C SER A 73 17.84 34.43 14.92
N ARG A 74 16.92 34.35 15.90
CA ARG A 74 16.12 35.48 16.38
C ARG A 74 16.30 35.81 17.86
N SER A 75 17.17 35.10 18.57
CA SER A 75 17.63 35.47 19.90
C SER A 75 19.09 35.94 19.81
N GLY A 76 19.25 37.14 19.27
CA GLY A 76 20.46 37.95 19.33
C GLY A 76 20.06 39.37 19.70
#